data_AF-A0A9C8WI49-F1
#
_entry.id   AF-A0A9C8WI49-F1
#
_cell.length_a   1.000
_cell.length_b   1.000
_cell.length_c   1.000
_cell.angle_alpha   90.00
_cell.angle_beta   90.00
_cell.angle_gamma   90.00
#
_symmetry.space_group_name_H-M   'P 1'
#
loop_
_entity.id
_entity.type
_entity.pdbx_description
1 polymer ?
#
loop_
_entity_poly.entity_id
_entity_poly.type
_entity_poly.pdbx_seq_one_letter_code
_entity_poly.pdbx_strand_id
1 'polypeptide(L)'
;MSKKRNPLSRREFLVGLAAAAGGLTLAAVRQLLASAKIQAISQTYLPYVVRGELSPTNTPHPTSTPVPPTNTPTPTNTPTPGPTSQPPSDSGLVIHVRDTDATSWPGTSDTRFYDYVDTATVEAMLLDGLQELTGQSSWGNIWSVLFNRVHSGGYQPGQKIAVKVSFNNSIFNGNSCSSHNNQIDAVPQLALALLNGLTAAGVQAGDVYFYDASGSESGQRYGKTIPDYFRNPILQAYPQVHFIGLTDCSGVQAPTYGKDPSLTVPFNDPWGQIPDRLLTDILYDATYLINMPIVKAHKPGKPNPSGIAIPASIGMKNHYGSINYVYASSDRVSLHEYMEINGGVYYTSTYNPVVDVNKHPVIKDKTALILADCLYGSTGSSDNAIKTWYI
;
A
#
# COMPACT_ATOMS: atom_id res chain seq x y z
N MET A 1 62.30 17.03 -9.42
CA MET A 1 60.84 17.18 -9.21
C MET A 1 60.31 15.93 -8.53
N SER A 2 59.96 16.04 -7.25
CA SER A 2 59.54 14.93 -6.39
C SER A 2 58.02 14.71 -6.50
N LYS A 3 57.59 13.52 -6.92
CA LYS A 3 56.18 13.11 -6.83
C LYS A 3 55.86 12.78 -5.35
N LYS A 4 55.05 13.62 -4.70
CA LYS A 4 54.47 13.34 -3.38
C LYS A 4 53.66 12.04 -3.44
N ARG A 5 54.07 11.02 -2.67
CA ARG A 5 53.23 9.85 -2.36
C ARG A 5 52.22 10.25 -1.29
N ASN A 6 50.95 9.93 -1.50
CA ASN A 6 49.92 10.11 -0.48
C ASN A 6 50.20 9.16 0.71
N PRO A 7 49.99 9.62 1.95
CA PRO A 7 50.12 8.76 3.12
C PRO A 7 49.00 7.72 3.14
N LEU A 8 49.37 6.46 3.42
CA LEU A 8 48.45 5.35 3.63
C LEU A 8 47.48 5.68 4.79
N SER A 9 46.20 5.41 4.60
CA SER A 9 45.22 5.58 5.68
C SER A 9 45.47 4.57 6.82
N ARG A 10 45.09 4.92 8.05
CA ARG A 10 45.18 4.02 9.23
C ARG A 10 44.54 2.65 8.97
N ARG A 11 43.47 2.63 8.16
CA ARG A 11 42.74 1.41 7.79
C ARG A 11 43.55 0.53 6.82
N GLU A 12 44.22 1.13 5.84
CA GLU A 12 45.10 0.40 4.90
C GLU A 12 46.37 -0.10 5.58
N PHE A 13 46.91 0.66 6.54
CA PHE A 13 48.05 0.25 7.36
C PHE A 13 47.72 -0.96 8.25
N LEU A 14 46.56 -0.95 8.92
CA LEU A 14 46.11 -2.06 9.77
C LEU A 14 45.75 -3.32 8.97
N VAL A 15 45.17 -3.17 7.78
CA VAL A 15 44.89 -4.29 6.86
C VAL A 15 46.18 -4.87 6.27
N GLY A 16 47.18 -4.03 6.00
CA GLY A 16 48.52 -4.48 5.58
C GLY A 16 49.24 -5.30 6.66
N LEU A 17 49.08 -4.92 7.94
CA LEU A 17 49.62 -5.65 9.09
C LEU A 17 48.96 -7.03 9.28
N ALA A 18 47.65 -7.14 9.06
CA ALA A 18 46.94 -8.43 9.14
C ALA A 18 47.30 -9.38 7.97
N ALA A 19 47.54 -8.85 6.78
CA ALA A 19 47.94 -9.65 5.61
C ALA A 19 49.38 -10.19 5.72
N ALA A 20 50.30 -9.41 6.31
CA ALA A 20 51.69 -9.81 6.52
C ALA A 20 51.85 -10.94 7.57
N ALA A 21 50.93 -11.05 8.54
CA ALA A 21 50.94 -12.11 9.54
C ALA A 21 50.31 -13.44 9.05
N GLY A 22 49.47 -13.40 8.00
CA GLY A 22 48.72 -14.56 7.50
C GLY A 22 49.13 -15.07 6.11
N GLY A 23 50.13 -14.48 5.46
CA GLY A 23 50.65 -14.93 4.16
C GLY A 23 49.68 -14.78 2.98
N LEU A 24 48.59 -14.03 3.12
CA LEU A 24 47.59 -13.84 2.08
C LEU A 24 47.93 -12.64 1.19
N THR A 25 47.80 -12.83 -0.12
CA THR A 25 48.02 -11.76 -1.10
C THR A 25 46.89 -10.73 -1.04
N LEU A 26 47.18 -9.48 -1.40
CA LEU A 26 46.21 -8.37 -1.40
C LEU A 26 44.96 -8.66 -2.28
N ALA A 27 45.10 -9.54 -3.28
CA ALA A 27 44.02 -9.99 -4.15
C ALA A 27 43.06 -10.98 -3.45
N ALA A 28 43.58 -11.90 -2.62
CA ALA A 28 42.77 -12.83 -1.85
C ALA A 28 41.95 -12.12 -0.77
N VAL A 29 42.52 -11.07 -0.15
CA VAL A 29 41.80 -10.21 0.80
C VAL A 29 40.66 -9.45 0.13
N ARG A 30 40.84 -8.99 -1.13
CA ARG A 30 39.77 -8.34 -1.91
C ARG A 30 38.64 -9.30 -2.27
N GLN A 31 38.94 -10.57 -2.57
CA GLN A 31 37.91 -11.59 -2.81
C GLN A 31 37.14 -11.95 -1.54
N LEU A 32 37.83 -12.10 -0.40
CA LEU A 32 37.18 -12.33 0.90
C LEU A 32 36.28 -11.15 1.31
N LEU A 33 36.68 -9.91 1.04
CA LEU A 33 35.85 -8.72 1.27
C LEU A 33 34.68 -8.59 0.28
N ALA A 34 34.78 -9.17 -0.92
CA ALA A 34 33.69 -9.23 -1.88
C ALA A 34 32.67 -10.34 -1.54
N SER A 35 33.13 -11.45 -0.94
CA SER A 35 32.29 -12.53 -0.42
C SER A 35 31.66 -12.21 0.94
N ALA A 36 32.31 -11.38 1.76
CA ALA A 36 31.71 -10.72 2.91
C ALA A 36 30.87 -9.50 2.45
N LYS A 37 29.94 -9.72 1.52
CA LYS A 37 28.82 -8.79 1.35
C LYS A 37 28.02 -8.85 2.64
N ILE A 38 28.29 -7.87 3.48
CA ILE A 38 27.46 -7.42 4.59
C ILE A 38 26.01 -7.67 4.20
N GLN A 39 25.37 -8.57 4.95
CA GLN A 39 23.93 -8.68 5.06
C GLN A 39 23.48 -7.34 5.65
N ALA A 40 23.38 -6.34 4.77
CA ALA A 40 22.84 -5.05 5.10
C ALA A 40 21.37 -5.32 5.34
N ILE A 41 21.01 -5.46 6.62
CA ILE A 41 19.63 -5.44 7.08
C ILE A 41 19.09 -4.12 6.56
N SER A 42 18.33 -4.15 5.46
CA SER A 42 17.68 -2.95 4.95
C SER A 42 16.60 -2.60 5.95
N GLN A 43 16.89 -1.68 6.86
CA GLN A 43 15.87 -1.11 7.73
C GLN A 43 14.97 -0.25 6.86
N THR A 44 13.77 -0.75 6.60
CA THR A 44 12.70 0.04 5.99
C THR A 44 12.07 0.89 7.08
N TYR A 45 12.23 2.20 6.96
CA TYR A 45 11.59 3.16 7.85
C TYR A 45 10.16 3.39 7.37
N LEU A 46 9.20 2.79 8.06
CA LEU A 46 7.79 3.07 7.86
C LEU A 46 7.41 4.30 8.70
N PRO A 47 6.75 5.32 8.12
CA PRO A 47 6.19 6.39 8.93
C PRO A 47 5.11 5.82 9.86
N TYR A 48 5.39 5.85 11.15
CA TYR A 48 4.43 5.53 12.20
C TYR A 48 3.74 6.82 12.63
N VAL A 49 2.43 6.92 12.40
CA VAL A 49 1.62 8.10 12.78
C VAL A 49 0.83 7.76 14.03
N VAL A 50 1.19 8.37 15.17
CA VAL A 50 0.47 8.23 16.44
C VAL A 50 -0.48 9.42 16.59
N ARG A 51 -1.72 9.18 17.06
CA ARG A 51 -2.59 10.25 17.56
C ARG A 51 -1.95 10.84 18.82
N GLY A 52 -1.65 12.14 18.81
CA GLY A 52 -1.32 12.85 20.05
C GLY A 52 -2.56 12.86 20.95
N GLU A 53 -2.51 12.16 22.08
CA GLU A 53 -3.53 12.28 23.12
C GLU A 53 -3.38 13.64 23.81
N LEU A 54 -4.43 14.46 23.73
CA LEU A 54 -4.57 15.62 24.60
C LEU A 54 -4.93 15.09 26.00
N SER A 55 -4.11 15.40 27.01
CA SER A 55 -4.35 15.01 28.40
C SER A 55 -5.72 15.50 28.89
N PRO A 56 -6.58 14.62 29.44
CA PRO A 56 -7.80 15.06 30.08
C PRO A 56 -7.51 15.60 31.49
N THR A 57 -7.94 16.84 31.72
CA THR A 57 -7.93 17.54 33.01
C THR A 57 -8.85 16.84 34.02
N ASN A 58 -8.35 16.61 35.24
CA ASN A 58 -9.08 16.02 36.36
C ASN A 58 -10.40 16.75 36.66
N THR A 59 -11.51 16.01 36.68
CA THR A 59 -12.79 16.46 37.26
C THR A 59 -13.29 15.39 38.25
N PRO A 60 -13.84 15.75 39.42
CA PRO A 60 -13.96 14.84 40.56
C PRO A 60 -15.13 13.85 40.48
N HIS A 61 -14.91 12.71 41.11
CA HIS A 61 -15.83 11.57 41.28
C HIS A 61 -16.97 11.88 42.29
N PRO A 62 -18.25 11.62 41.96
CA PRO A 62 -19.32 11.65 42.95
C PRO A 62 -19.43 10.33 43.72
N THR A 63 -19.55 10.45 45.04
CA THR A 63 -19.75 9.37 46.02
C THR A 63 -21.14 8.74 45.90
N SER A 64 -21.22 7.41 45.88
CA SER A 64 -22.47 6.66 45.91
C SER A 64 -23.00 6.48 47.35
N THR A 65 -24.31 6.67 47.53
CA THR A 65 -25.05 6.32 48.76
C THR A 65 -25.99 5.14 48.45
N PRO A 66 -26.13 4.11 49.31
CA PRO A 66 -26.94 2.94 48.99
C PRO A 66 -28.44 3.14 49.28
N VAL A 67 -29.30 2.60 48.42
CA VAL A 67 -30.77 2.54 48.57
C VAL A 67 -31.22 1.08 48.80
N PRO A 68 -32.27 0.79 49.60
CA PRO A 68 -32.67 -0.57 49.99
C PRO A 68 -33.47 -1.33 48.90
N PRO A 69 -33.63 -2.66 49.02
CA PRO A 69 -34.20 -3.49 47.96
C PRO A 69 -35.72 -3.41 47.92
N THR A 70 -36.32 -3.43 46.75
CA THR A 70 -37.77 -3.64 46.58
C THR A 70 -38.05 -4.59 45.42
N ASN A 71 -39.12 -5.37 45.59
CA ASN A 71 -39.43 -6.67 45.02
C ASN A 71 -39.56 -6.77 43.49
N THR A 72 -39.12 -7.93 43.01
CA THR A 72 -39.26 -8.52 41.67
C THR A 72 -40.70 -8.68 41.19
N PRO A 73 -40.95 -8.37 39.91
CA PRO A 73 -41.81 -9.18 39.07
C PRO A 73 -41.02 -9.82 37.92
N THR A 74 -41.21 -11.12 37.70
CA THR A 74 -40.69 -11.86 36.55
C THR A 74 -41.52 -11.53 35.30
N PRO A 75 -40.90 -11.15 34.18
CA PRO A 75 -41.31 -11.79 32.92
C PRO A 75 -40.19 -12.05 31.90
N THR A 76 -40.32 -13.22 31.28
CA THR A 76 -40.04 -13.55 29.87
C THR A 76 -38.59 -13.54 29.38
N ASN A 77 -38.14 -14.71 28.92
CA ASN A 77 -36.87 -14.93 28.23
C ASN A 77 -36.70 -13.96 27.05
N THR A 78 -35.85 -12.97 27.26
CA THR A 78 -35.28 -12.13 26.21
C THR A 78 -34.07 -12.86 25.64
N PRO A 79 -33.91 -13.01 24.31
CA PRO A 79 -32.73 -13.65 23.74
C PRO A 79 -31.46 -12.92 24.19
N THR A 80 -30.55 -13.69 24.78
CA THR A 80 -29.22 -13.22 25.20
C THR A 80 -28.52 -12.54 24.02
N PRO A 81 -28.13 -11.25 24.12
CA PRO A 81 -27.22 -10.65 23.16
C PRO A 81 -25.92 -11.47 23.17
N GLY A 82 -25.53 -11.99 22.01
CA GLY A 82 -24.21 -12.61 21.85
C GLY A 82 -23.11 -11.63 22.25
N PRO A 83 -21.91 -12.13 22.63
CA PRO A 83 -20.83 -11.28 23.10
C PRO A 83 -20.57 -10.18 22.07
N THR A 84 -20.72 -8.94 22.50
CA THR A 84 -20.40 -7.76 21.70
C THR A 84 -18.92 -7.84 21.36
N SER A 85 -18.60 -8.07 20.08
CA SER A 85 -17.23 -8.09 19.61
C SER A 85 -16.63 -6.70 19.84
N GLN A 86 -15.57 -6.67 20.64
CA GLN A 86 -14.80 -5.45 20.82
C GLN A 86 -14.18 -5.11 19.45
N PRO A 87 -14.42 -3.92 18.89
CA PRO A 87 -13.73 -3.51 17.68
C PRO A 87 -12.21 -3.60 17.91
N PRO A 88 -11.41 -4.01 16.91
CA PRO A 88 -9.96 -4.01 17.01
C PRO A 88 -9.47 -2.69 17.62
N SER A 89 -8.58 -2.76 18.60
CA SER A 89 -8.05 -1.62 19.37
C SER A 89 -7.73 -0.42 18.49
N ASP A 90 -7.98 0.80 18.98
CA ASP A 90 -7.62 2.07 18.31
C ASP A 90 -6.11 2.23 18.04
N SER A 91 -5.27 1.35 18.60
CA SER A 91 -3.89 1.17 18.12
C SER A 91 -3.91 0.41 16.80
N GLY A 92 -3.50 1.06 15.71
CA GLY A 92 -3.43 0.46 14.37
C GLY A 92 -2.79 -0.92 14.40
N LEU A 93 -3.61 -1.95 14.16
CA LEU A 93 -3.20 -3.35 14.14
C LEU A 93 -2.76 -3.71 12.72
N VAL A 94 -1.61 -4.37 12.61
CA VAL A 94 -1.06 -4.86 11.35
C VAL A 94 -0.84 -6.37 11.49
N ILE A 95 -1.51 -7.14 10.64
CA ILE A 95 -1.36 -8.60 10.57
C ILE A 95 -0.52 -8.95 9.35
N HIS A 96 0.48 -9.81 9.54
CA HIS A 96 1.29 -10.35 8.46
C HIS A 96 1.04 -11.84 8.35
N VAL A 97 0.57 -12.28 7.19
CA VAL A 97 0.40 -13.70 6.87
C VAL A 97 1.37 -14.06 5.76
N ARG A 98 2.02 -15.21 5.88
CA ARG A 98 2.94 -15.74 4.88
C ARG A 98 2.71 -17.23 4.71
N ASP A 99 2.56 -17.63 3.46
CA ASP A 99 2.63 -19.04 3.04
C ASP A 99 3.68 -19.16 1.92
N THR A 100 4.56 -20.15 2.01
CA THR A 100 5.59 -20.40 1.00
C THR A 100 5.02 -20.94 -0.31
N ASP A 101 3.85 -21.54 -0.25
CA ASP A 101 3.23 -22.20 -1.40
C ASP A 101 2.39 -21.21 -2.23
N ALA A 102 2.22 -19.97 -1.75
CA ALA A 102 1.47 -18.93 -2.43
C ALA A 102 2.12 -18.46 -3.74
N THR A 103 3.44 -18.61 -3.87
CA THR A 103 4.22 -18.07 -5.00
C THR A 103 5.32 -19.02 -5.43
N SER A 104 5.48 -19.24 -6.73
CA SER A 104 6.47 -20.19 -7.27
C SER A 104 7.21 -19.70 -8.52
N TRP A 105 7.18 -18.39 -8.81
CA TRP A 105 7.75 -17.85 -10.04
C TRP A 105 9.27 -18.08 -10.12
N PRO A 106 9.80 -18.67 -11.22
CA PRO A 106 11.22 -18.97 -11.35
C PRO A 106 12.10 -17.76 -11.64
N GLY A 107 11.53 -16.55 -11.80
CA GLY A 107 12.31 -15.33 -12.02
C GLY A 107 12.75 -15.11 -13.46
N THR A 108 12.09 -15.73 -14.44
CA THR A 108 12.51 -15.72 -15.85
C THR A 108 11.69 -14.76 -16.71
N SER A 109 12.27 -14.23 -17.78
CA SER A 109 11.61 -13.24 -18.65
C SER A 109 10.54 -13.82 -19.58
N ASP A 110 10.61 -15.12 -19.87
CA ASP A 110 9.69 -15.87 -20.74
C ASP A 110 8.39 -16.28 -20.05
N THR A 111 8.37 -16.28 -18.72
CA THR A 111 7.18 -16.54 -17.90
C THR A 111 6.64 -15.25 -17.28
N ARG A 112 5.46 -15.27 -16.67
CA ARG A 112 4.88 -14.10 -16.01
C ARG A 112 4.65 -14.37 -14.53
N PHE A 113 5.06 -13.44 -13.67
CA PHE A 113 4.98 -13.64 -12.22
C PHE A 113 3.57 -13.92 -11.71
N TYR A 114 2.57 -13.28 -12.32
CA TYR A 114 1.16 -13.45 -11.97
C TYR A 114 0.59 -14.81 -12.38
N ASP A 115 1.26 -15.58 -13.26
CA ASP A 115 0.86 -16.97 -13.59
C ASP A 115 1.33 -17.97 -12.52
N TYR A 116 2.17 -17.53 -11.58
CA TYR A 116 2.81 -18.37 -10.56
C TYR A 116 2.37 -17.94 -9.15
N VAL A 117 1.11 -17.58 -9.00
CA VAL A 117 0.47 -17.31 -7.71
C VAL A 117 -0.65 -18.32 -7.51
N ASP A 118 -0.61 -19.04 -6.39
CA ASP A 118 -1.66 -20.00 -6.04
C ASP A 118 -2.85 -19.27 -5.41
N THR A 119 -3.98 -19.23 -6.14
CA THR A 119 -5.19 -18.52 -5.70
C THR A 119 -5.77 -19.09 -4.41
N ALA A 120 -5.76 -20.41 -4.24
CA ALA A 120 -6.37 -21.06 -3.09
C ALA A 120 -5.56 -20.76 -1.81
N THR A 121 -4.24 -20.82 -1.89
CA THR A 121 -3.35 -20.41 -0.80
C THR A 121 -3.51 -18.94 -0.47
N VAL A 122 -3.60 -18.05 -1.47
CA VAL A 122 -3.82 -16.61 -1.23
C VAL A 122 -5.18 -16.35 -0.56
N GLU A 123 -6.24 -17.08 -0.95
CA GLU A 123 -7.55 -16.97 -0.31
C GLU A 123 -7.53 -17.44 1.16
N ALA A 124 -6.84 -18.55 1.45
CA ALA A 124 -6.62 -19.01 2.82
C ALA A 124 -5.83 -17.99 3.65
N MET A 125 -4.72 -17.46 3.11
CA MET A 125 -3.92 -16.42 3.77
C MET A 125 -4.75 -15.16 4.08
N LEU A 126 -5.62 -14.74 3.15
CA LEU A 126 -6.50 -13.59 3.33
C LEU A 126 -7.51 -13.86 4.45
N LEU A 127 -8.13 -15.04 4.46
CA LEU A 127 -9.07 -15.42 5.51
C LEU A 127 -8.37 -15.42 6.87
N ASP A 128 -7.24 -16.11 7.02
CA ASP A 128 -6.48 -16.17 8.27
C ASP A 128 -6.13 -14.77 8.79
N GLY A 129 -5.61 -13.91 7.91
CA GLY A 129 -5.23 -12.55 8.28
C GLY A 129 -6.42 -11.69 8.73
N LEU A 130 -7.58 -11.86 8.09
CA LEU A 130 -8.80 -11.15 8.46
C LEU A 130 -9.46 -11.73 9.72
N GLN A 131 -9.35 -13.03 9.95
CA GLN A 131 -9.79 -13.65 11.20
C GLN A 131 -8.98 -13.11 12.38
N GLU A 132 -7.65 -13.03 12.24
CA GLU A 132 -6.78 -12.44 13.27
C GLU A 132 -7.04 -10.93 13.45
N LEU A 133 -7.19 -10.19 12.35
CA LEU A 133 -7.45 -8.75 12.40
C LEU A 133 -8.77 -8.40 13.10
N THR A 134 -9.81 -9.22 12.93
CA THR A 134 -11.17 -8.91 13.40
C THR A 134 -11.63 -9.73 14.61
N GLY A 135 -10.94 -10.82 14.94
CA GLY A 135 -11.37 -11.80 15.92
C GLY A 135 -12.63 -12.59 15.51
N GLN A 136 -12.98 -12.60 14.22
CA GLN A 136 -14.18 -13.27 13.69
C GLN A 136 -13.79 -14.46 12.82
N SER A 137 -14.66 -15.45 12.65
CA SER A 137 -14.35 -16.69 11.92
C SER A 137 -15.06 -16.86 10.57
N SER A 138 -16.08 -16.05 10.27
CA SER A 138 -16.86 -16.13 9.03
C SER A 138 -16.76 -14.85 8.21
N TRP A 139 -16.82 -14.95 6.88
CA TRP A 139 -16.81 -13.80 5.98
C TRP A 139 -17.84 -12.73 6.35
N GLY A 140 -19.08 -13.14 6.63
CA GLY A 140 -20.14 -12.22 7.04
C GLY A 140 -19.79 -11.41 8.30
N ASN A 141 -19.24 -12.05 9.33
CA ASN A 141 -18.87 -11.37 10.57
C ASN A 141 -17.61 -10.50 10.39
N ILE A 142 -16.62 -10.99 9.66
CA ILE A 142 -15.39 -10.25 9.32
C ILE A 142 -15.74 -8.93 8.64
N TRP A 143 -16.52 -8.99 7.54
CA TRP A 143 -16.87 -7.79 6.77
C TRP A 143 -17.87 -6.89 7.51
N SER A 144 -18.76 -7.46 8.33
CA SER A 144 -19.60 -6.67 9.23
C SER A 144 -18.75 -5.80 10.18
N VAL A 145 -17.71 -6.37 10.81
CA VAL A 145 -16.80 -5.60 11.68
C VAL A 145 -16.09 -4.49 10.91
N LEU A 146 -15.55 -4.80 9.71
CA LEU A 146 -14.82 -3.81 8.91
C LEU A 146 -15.71 -2.68 8.40
N PHE A 147 -16.90 -2.99 7.88
CA PHE A 147 -17.80 -1.98 7.33
C PHE A 147 -18.49 -1.14 8.41
N ASN A 148 -18.82 -1.70 9.57
CA ASN A 148 -19.41 -0.94 10.67
C ASN A 148 -18.47 0.15 11.23
N ARG A 149 -17.15 0.06 10.97
CA ARG A 149 -16.18 1.11 11.31
C ARG A 149 -16.31 2.36 10.44
N VAL A 150 -16.74 2.17 9.20
CA VAL A 150 -16.87 3.25 8.21
C VAL A 150 -18.29 3.80 8.20
N HIS A 151 -19.29 2.91 8.23
CA HIS A 151 -20.69 3.29 8.18
C HIS A 151 -21.51 2.42 9.13
N SER A 152 -22.25 3.05 10.04
CA SER A 152 -23.11 2.36 11.00
C SER A 152 -24.16 1.51 10.28
N GLY A 153 -24.27 0.23 10.64
CA GLY A 153 -25.15 -0.74 9.97
C GLY A 153 -24.43 -1.57 8.90
N GLY A 154 -23.13 -1.35 8.71
CA GLY A 154 -22.32 -2.08 7.74
C GLY A 154 -22.79 -1.86 6.30
N TYR A 155 -22.30 -2.71 5.40
CA TYR A 155 -22.65 -2.65 3.99
C TYR A 155 -24.15 -2.88 3.76
N GLN A 156 -24.73 -2.06 2.89
CA GLN A 156 -26.07 -2.21 2.35
C GLN A 156 -25.99 -2.28 0.81
N PRO A 157 -26.81 -3.12 0.15
CA PRO A 157 -26.87 -3.20 -1.31
C PRO A 157 -26.94 -1.83 -2.01
N GLY A 158 -26.10 -1.62 -3.03
CA GLY A 158 -25.95 -0.35 -3.75
C GLY A 158 -24.87 0.59 -3.17
N GLN A 159 -24.34 0.32 -1.98
CA GLN A 159 -23.22 1.08 -1.42
C GLN A 159 -21.91 0.69 -2.11
N LYS A 160 -21.37 1.59 -2.93
CA LYS A 160 -20.16 1.32 -3.69
C LYS A 160 -18.93 1.13 -2.79
N ILE A 161 -18.07 0.20 -3.19
CA ILE A 161 -16.77 -0.10 -2.61
C ILE A 161 -15.69 0.21 -3.65
N ALA A 162 -14.88 1.23 -3.40
CA ALA A 162 -13.72 1.53 -4.24
C ALA A 162 -12.50 0.74 -3.74
N VAL A 163 -11.82 0.05 -4.65
CA VAL A 163 -10.60 -0.73 -4.35
C VAL A 163 -9.43 -0.10 -5.11
N LYS A 164 -8.54 0.58 -4.38
CA LYS A 164 -7.34 1.20 -4.97
C LYS A 164 -6.25 0.16 -5.18
N VAL A 165 -6.15 -0.36 -6.39
CA VAL A 165 -5.09 -1.28 -6.81
C VAL A 165 -3.91 -0.51 -7.39
N SER A 166 -2.70 -1.06 -7.29
CA SER A 166 -1.49 -0.39 -7.81
C SER A 166 -1.06 -0.96 -9.16
N PHE A 167 -1.28 -0.19 -10.23
CA PHE A 167 -0.74 -0.44 -11.56
C PHE A 167 0.38 0.54 -11.89
N ASN A 168 1.35 0.62 -10.97
CA ASN A 168 2.44 1.60 -11.00
C ASN A 168 3.17 1.59 -12.36
N ASN A 169 3.40 0.41 -12.93
CA ASN A 169 4.25 0.20 -14.10
C ASN A 169 3.47 -0.02 -15.42
N SER A 170 2.14 -0.12 -15.37
CA SER A 170 1.33 -0.65 -16.48
C SER A 170 1.25 0.24 -17.73
N ILE A 171 1.79 1.45 -17.68
CA ILE A 171 1.84 2.40 -18.80
C ILE A 171 3.26 2.63 -19.33
N PHE A 172 4.26 1.97 -18.75
CA PHE A 172 5.67 2.18 -19.08
C PHE A 172 6.26 0.98 -19.83
N ASN A 173 7.37 1.21 -20.55
CA ASN A 173 8.26 0.15 -21.04
C ASN A 173 7.55 -0.96 -21.86
N GLY A 174 6.63 -0.58 -22.74
CA GLY A 174 5.92 -1.50 -23.64
C GLY A 174 4.76 -2.28 -22.99
N ASN A 175 4.38 -1.95 -21.76
CA ASN A 175 3.17 -2.48 -21.15
C ASN A 175 1.91 -1.93 -21.85
N SER A 176 0.91 -2.78 -22.00
CA SER A 176 -0.40 -2.46 -22.58
C SER A 176 -1.48 -3.33 -21.92
N CYS A 177 -2.70 -3.30 -22.42
CA CYS A 177 -3.76 -4.16 -21.91
C CYS A 177 -3.40 -5.66 -22.04
N SER A 178 -2.78 -6.05 -23.15
CA SER A 178 -2.45 -7.44 -23.46
C SER A 178 -0.96 -7.80 -23.38
N SER A 179 -0.10 -6.83 -23.05
CA SER A 179 1.35 -7.01 -22.94
C SER A 179 1.85 -6.57 -21.57
N HIS A 180 2.67 -7.42 -20.95
CA HIS A 180 3.31 -7.12 -19.67
C HIS A 180 4.78 -7.55 -19.66
N ASN A 181 5.63 -6.72 -19.08
CA ASN A 181 7.09 -6.84 -19.09
C ASN A 181 7.70 -7.35 -17.76
N ASN A 182 6.89 -7.94 -16.88
CA ASN A 182 7.26 -8.40 -15.53
C ASN A 182 7.69 -7.30 -14.53
N GLN A 183 7.44 -6.02 -14.82
CA GLN A 183 7.54 -4.98 -13.80
C GLN A 183 6.34 -5.08 -12.85
N ILE A 184 6.59 -5.27 -11.55
CA ILE A 184 5.55 -5.60 -10.57
C ILE A 184 4.36 -4.63 -10.60
N ASP A 185 3.17 -5.19 -10.70
CA ASP A 185 1.87 -4.55 -10.60
C ASP A 185 0.94 -5.50 -9.80
N ALA A 186 -0.28 -5.05 -9.48
CA ALA A 186 -1.23 -5.87 -8.72
C ALA A 186 -1.55 -7.21 -9.40
N VAL A 187 -1.62 -8.29 -8.62
CA VAL A 187 -2.01 -9.63 -9.12
C VAL A 187 -3.52 -9.87 -9.02
N PRO A 188 -4.14 -10.62 -9.96
CA PRO A 188 -5.58 -10.91 -9.90
C PRO A 188 -5.97 -11.78 -8.71
N GLN A 189 -5.09 -12.63 -8.20
CA GLN A 189 -5.41 -13.64 -7.18
C GLN A 189 -5.83 -12.99 -5.86
N LEU A 190 -5.15 -11.92 -5.43
CA LEU A 190 -5.54 -11.19 -4.21
C LEU A 190 -6.86 -10.43 -4.41
N ALA A 191 -7.08 -9.86 -5.60
CA ALA A 191 -8.33 -9.19 -5.93
C ALA A 191 -9.52 -10.17 -6.01
N LEU A 192 -9.30 -11.37 -6.55
CA LEU A 192 -10.27 -12.46 -6.56
C LEU A 192 -10.57 -12.98 -5.16
N ALA A 193 -9.55 -13.23 -4.33
CA ALA A 193 -9.73 -13.64 -2.93
C ALA A 193 -10.54 -12.59 -2.15
N LEU A 194 -10.25 -11.30 -2.36
CA LEU A 194 -11.02 -10.20 -1.80
C LEU A 194 -12.49 -10.25 -2.25
N LEU A 195 -12.75 -10.42 -3.55
CA LEU A 195 -14.12 -10.51 -4.08
C LEU A 195 -14.87 -11.74 -3.56
N ASN A 196 -14.21 -12.90 -3.47
CA ASN A 196 -14.78 -14.13 -2.89
C ASN A 196 -15.23 -13.87 -1.44
N GLY A 197 -14.36 -13.27 -0.62
CA GLY A 197 -14.70 -12.93 0.76
C GLY A 197 -15.82 -11.89 0.88
N LEU A 198 -15.80 -10.84 0.04
CA LEU A 198 -16.84 -9.80 0.02
C LEU A 198 -18.21 -10.40 -0.37
N THR A 199 -18.26 -11.14 -1.46
CA THR A 199 -19.50 -11.73 -1.98
C THR A 199 -20.04 -12.82 -1.06
N ALA A 200 -19.18 -13.62 -0.43
CA ALA A 200 -19.57 -14.56 0.63
C ALA A 200 -20.16 -13.86 1.87
N ALA A 201 -19.85 -12.58 2.10
CA ALA A 201 -20.47 -11.74 3.12
C ALA A 201 -21.74 -11.00 2.65
N GLY A 202 -22.19 -11.24 1.42
CA GLY A 202 -23.41 -10.63 0.86
C GLY A 202 -23.19 -9.32 0.11
N VAL A 203 -21.95 -8.90 -0.14
CA VAL A 203 -21.66 -7.76 -1.02
C VAL A 203 -22.03 -8.09 -2.46
N GLN A 204 -22.72 -7.17 -3.13
CA GLN A 204 -22.99 -7.29 -4.55
C GLN A 204 -21.72 -6.97 -5.35
N ALA A 205 -21.29 -7.90 -6.21
CA ALA A 205 -20.10 -7.69 -7.03
C ALA A 205 -20.18 -6.42 -7.92
N GLY A 206 -21.39 -6.02 -8.33
CA GLY A 206 -21.64 -4.78 -9.07
C GLY A 206 -21.40 -3.49 -8.27
N ASP A 207 -21.26 -3.57 -6.95
CA ASP A 207 -20.89 -2.42 -6.13
C ASP A 207 -19.37 -2.24 -6.00
N VAL A 208 -18.56 -3.16 -6.55
CA VAL A 208 -17.10 -3.13 -6.42
C VAL A 208 -16.42 -2.48 -7.63
N TYR A 209 -15.59 -1.48 -7.37
CA TYR A 209 -14.87 -0.69 -8.36
C TYR A 209 -13.37 -0.80 -8.12
N PHE A 210 -12.64 -1.53 -8.96
CA PHE A 210 -11.18 -1.48 -8.96
C PHE A 210 -10.72 -0.24 -9.71
N TYR A 211 -9.82 0.54 -9.12
CA TYR A 211 -9.35 1.76 -9.78
C TYR A 211 -7.85 2.01 -9.62
N ASP A 212 -7.26 2.63 -10.64
CA ASP A 212 -6.02 3.40 -10.55
C ASP A 212 -6.13 4.60 -11.49
N ALA A 213 -6.35 5.76 -10.88
CA ALA A 213 -6.78 6.97 -11.55
C ALA A 213 -5.64 7.97 -11.81
N SER A 214 -4.41 7.71 -11.33
CA SER A 214 -3.28 8.66 -11.45
C SER A 214 -3.12 9.24 -12.86
N GLY A 215 -2.98 10.57 -12.97
CA GLY A 215 -2.65 11.22 -14.24
C GLY A 215 -1.27 10.85 -14.76
N SER A 216 -1.16 10.72 -16.09
CA SER A 216 0.12 10.48 -16.77
C SER A 216 1.03 11.72 -16.73
N GLU A 217 2.34 11.46 -16.89
CA GLU A 217 3.43 12.45 -16.91
C GLU A 217 3.24 13.59 -17.93
N SER A 218 2.40 13.42 -18.96
CA SER A 218 2.15 14.45 -19.98
C SER A 218 0.92 15.32 -19.72
N GLY A 219 0.17 15.07 -18.64
CA GLY A 219 -1.07 15.80 -18.36
C GLY A 219 -2.27 15.41 -19.24
N GLN A 220 -2.04 14.59 -20.28
CA GLN A 220 -3.00 14.33 -21.37
C GLN A 220 -3.91 13.12 -21.14
N ARG A 221 -3.58 12.23 -20.19
CA ARG A 221 -4.35 11.01 -19.94
C ARG A 221 -4.46 10.77 -18.44
N TYR A 222 -5.68 10.50 -17.97
CA TYR A 222 -5.92 10.16 -16.58
C TYR A 222 -6.13 8.66 -16.40
N GLY A 223 -5.39 8.06 -15.48
CA GLY A 223 -5.49 6.64 -15.14
C GLY A 223 -4.26 5.81 -15.54
N LYS A 224 -4.29 4.56 -15.07
CA LYS A 224 -3.36 3.50 -15.49
C LYS A 224 -4.06 2.47 -16.35
N THR A 225 -3.29 1.76 -17.17
CA THR A 225 -3.75 0.54 -17.84
C THR A 225 -4.12 -0.48 -16.76
N ILE A 226 -5.32 -1.06 -16.85
CA ILE A 226 -5.73 -2.21 -16.04
C ILE A 226 -5.68 -3.43 -16.96
N PRO A 227 -4.63 -4.27 -16.88
CA PRO A 227 -4.34 -5.26 -17.91
C PRO A 227 -5.31 -6.45 -17.93
N ASP A 228 -5.33 -7.16 -19.06
CA ASP A 228 -6.17 -8.33 -19.32
C ASP A 228 -5.88 -9.46 -18.32
N TYR A 229 -4.61 -9.68 -17.95
CA TYR A 229 -4.26 -10.70 -16.95
C TYR A 229 -4.94 -10.45 -15.60
N PHE A 230 -5.19 -9.19 -15.25
CA PHE A 230 -5.87 -8.83 -14.02
C PHE A 230 -7.40 -8.91 -14.20
N ARG A 231 -7.93 -8.32 -15.27
CA ARG A 231 -9.37 -8.16 -15.48
C ARG A 231 -10.07 -9.45 -15.89
N ASN A 232 -9.49 -10.23 -16.79
CA ASN A 232 -10.15 -11.41 -17.37
C ASN A 232 -10.57 -12.43 -16.31
N PRO A 233 -9.70 -12.89 -15.39
CA PRO A 233 -10.11 -13.85 -14.38
C PRO A 233 -11.15 -13.26 -13.40
N ILE A 234 -11.08 -11.96 -13.11
CA ILE A 234 -12.10 -11.26 -12.30
C ILE A 234 -13.45 -11.22 -13.01
N LEU A 235 -13.49 -10.81 -14.28
CA LEU A 235 -14.72 -10.72 -15.07
C LEU A 235 -15.32 -12.10 -15.37
N GLN A 236 -14.48 -13.13 -15.46
CA GLN A 236 -14.94 -14.52 -15.59
C GLN A 236 -15.70 -14.99 -14.34
N ALA A 237 -15.23 -14.61 -13.14
CA ALA A 237 -15.89 -14.96 -11.88
C ALA A 237 -17.06 -14.00 -11.54
N TYR A 238 -16.88 -12.71 -11.79
CA TYR A 238 -17.77 -11.62 -11.38
C TYR A 238 -17.93 -10.58 -12.50
N PRO A 239 -18.78 -10.86 -13.51
CA PRO A 239 -18.92 -10.02 -14.70
C PRO A 239 -19.50 -8.62 -14.41
N GLN A 240 -20.07 -8.40 -13.22
CA GLN A 240 -20.63 -7.11 -12.82
C GLN A 240 -19.60 -6.11 -12.26
N VAL A 241 -18.37 -6.56 -11.96
CA VAL A 241 -17.32 -5.71 -11.37
C VAL A 241 -16.92 -4.59 -12.33
N HIS A 242 -16.61 -3.41 -11.76
CA HIS A 242 -16.22 -2.23 -12.51
C HIS A 242 -14.72 -1.93 -12.41
N PHE A 243 -14.18 -1.35 -13.48
CA PHE A 243 -12.78 -0.93 -13.57
C PHE A 243 -12.69 0.54 -13.97
N ILE A 244 -11.90 1.33 -13.25
CA ILE A 244 -11.65 2.74 -13.54
C ILE A 244 -10.15 2.97 -13.78
N GLY A 245 -9.80 3.40 -14.99
CA GLY A 245 -8.43 3.55 -15.46
C GLY A 245 -8.37 4.06 -16.90
N LEU A 246 -7.33 3.70 -17.64
CA LEU A 246 -7.23 4.06 -19.07
C LEU A 246 -8.22 3.27 -19.92
N THR A 247 -8.94 3.98 -20.78
CA THR A 247 -9.97 3.43 -21.69
C THR A 247 -9.41 2.66 -22.89
N ASP A 248 -8.09 2.47 -22.96
CA ASP A 248 -7.48 1.62 -23.98
C ASP A 248 -7.82 0.15 -23.77
N CYS A 249 -8.19 -0.21 -22.53
CA CYS A 249 -8.58 -1.56 -22.16
C CYS A 249 -10.11 -1.69 -22.21
N SER A 250 -10.58 -2.73 -22.90
CA SER A 250 -12.01 -2.99 -23.08
C SER A 250 -12.74 -3.11 -21.73
N GLY A 251 -13.85 -2.41 -21.56
CA GLY A 251 -14.64 -2.44 -20.32
C GLY A 251 -14.07 -1.62 -19.16
N VAL A 252 -13.04 -0.80 -19.39
CA VAL A 252 -12.51 0.14 -18.39
C VAL A 252 -13.09 1.54 -18.60
N GLN A 253 -13.62 2.13 -17.53
CA GLN A 253 -14.16 3.49 -17.50
C GLN A 253 -13.05 4.51 -17.23
N ALA A 254 -13.11 5.67 -17.89
CA ALA A 254 -12.19 6.76 -17.60
C ALA A 254 -12.42 7.30 -16.17
N PRO A 255 -11.37 7.63 -15.41
CA PRO A 255 -11.54 8.42 -14.19
C PRO A 255 -12.04 9.82 -14.54
N THR A 256 -12.94 10.35 -13.72
CA THR A 256 -13.43 11.73 -13.80
C THR A 256 -13.04 12.48 -12.53
N TYR A 257 -13.04 13.82 -12.62
CA TYR A 257 -12.62 14.71 -11.54
C TYR A 257 -13.50 15.96 -11.50
N GLY A 258 -13.63 16.53 -10.32
CA GLY A 258 -14.32 17.81 -10.11
C GLY A 258 -15.81 17.68 -9.92
N LYS A 259 -16.32 16.48 -9.58
CA LYS A 259 -17.73 16.27 -9.26
C LYS A 259 -18.22 17.08 -8.06
N ASP A 260 -17.37 17.25 -7.05
CA ASP A 260 -17.70 18.01 -5.83
C ASP A 260 -16.45 18.67 -5.22
N PRO A 261 -16.55 19.90 -4.67
CA PRO A 261 -15.42 20.59 -4.04
C PRO A 261 -14.77 19.81 -2.89
N SER A 262 -15.52 18.92 -2.21
CA SER A 262 -15.00 18.05 -1.15
C SER A 262 -13.96 17.04 -1.61
N LEU A 263 -13.74 16.88 -2.92
CA LEU A 263 -12.66 16.05 -3.48
C LEU A 263 -11.34 16.81 -3.66
N THR A 264 -11.30 18.09 -3.29
CA THR A 264 -10.09 18.90 -3.40
C THR A 264 -9.14 18.60 -2.24
N VAL A 265 -7.90 18.23 -2.56
CA VAL A 265 -6.82 18.04 -1.60
C VAL A 265 -6.00 19.32 -1.50
N PRO A 266 -6.14 20.10 -0.41
CA PRO A 266 -5.21 21.16 -0.11
C PRO A 266 -3.90 20.58 0.43
N PHE A 267 -2.78 21.17 0.05
CA PHE A 267 -1.45 20.75 0.51
C PHE A 267 -0.89 21.74 1.51
N ASN A 268 -0.39 21.23 2.63
CA ASN A 268 0.27 22.04 3.68
C ASN A 268 1.75 22.23 3.34
N ASP A 269 2.00 22.53 2.07
CA ASP A 269 3.32 22.65 1.47
C ASP A 269 4.06 23.89 2.01
N PRO A 270 5.17 23.74 2.76
CA PRO A 270 5.88 24.87 3.32
C PRO A 270 6.63 25.71 2.26
N TRP A 271 6.76 25.22 1.03
CA TRP A 271 7.34 25.98 -0.10
C TRP A 271 6.27 26.65 -0.97
N GLY A 272 4.99 26.32 -0.79
CA GLY A 272 3.88 26.86 -1.57
C GLY A 272 3.95 26.57 -3.07
N GLN A 273 4.56 25.46 -3.47
CA GLN A 273 4.77 25.05 -4.86
C GLN A 273 3.75 24.04 -5.36
N ILE A 274 3.05 23.33 -4.47
CA ILE A 274 2.04 22.34 -4.80
C ILE A 274 0.66 23.04 -4.85
N PRO A 275 0.06 23.25 -6.04
CA PRO A 275 -1.34 23.64 -6.10
C PRO A 275 -2.23 22.49 -5.65
N ASP A 276 -3.48 22.79 -5.30
CA ASP A 276 -4.48 21.80 -4.96
C ASP A 276 -4.59 20.70 -6.04
N ARG A 277 -4.96 19.49 -5.59
CA ARG A 277 -5.21 18.34 -6.47
C ARG A 277 -6.64 17.85 -6.29
N LEU A 278 -7.15 17.13 -7.28
CA LEU A 278 -8.49 16.56 -7.23
C LEU A 278 -8.40 15.05 -7.04
N LEU A 279 -9.16 14.52 -6.10
CA LEU A 279 -9.42 13.09 -5.98
C LEU A 279 -10.41 12.65 -7.06
N THR A 280 -10.27 11.42 -7.54
CA THR A 280 -11.17 10.81 -8.53
C THR A 280 -12.60 10.73 -8.01
N ASP A 281 -13.58 11.00 -8.88
CA ASP A 281 -14.99 11.14 -8.50
C ASP A 281 -15.60 9.85 -7.92
N ILE A 282 -15.02 8.67 -8.21
CA ILE A 282 -15.46 7.42 -7.57
C ILE A 282 -15.32 7.48 -6.04
N LEU A 283 -14.39 8.26 -5.51
CA LEU A 283 -14.22 8.45 -4.05
C LEU A 283 -15.32 9.30 -3.43
N TYR A 284 -16.05 10.08 -4.22
CA TYR A 284 -17.28 10.73 -3.77
C TYR A 284 -18.40 9.70 -3.64
N ASP A 285 -18.58 8.88 -4.68
CA ASP A 285 -19.68 7.90 -4.77
C ASP A 285 -19.50 6.67 -3.87
N ALA A 286 -18.25 6.28 -3.58
CA ALA A 286 -17.94 5.15 -2.73
C ALA A 286 -18.33 5.44 -1.27
N THR A 287 -18.97 4.46 -0.64
CA THR A 287 -19.17 4.45 0.81
C THR A 287 -17.91 3.90 1.49
N TYR A 288 -17.32 2.86 0.92
CA TYR A 288 -16.14 2.18 1.47
C TYR A 288 -14.95 2.28 0.52
N LEU A 289 -13.76 2.35 1.09
CA LEU A 289 -12.49 2.31 0.39
C LEU A 289 -11.65 1.15 0.93
N ILE A 290 -11.07 0.38 0.03
CA ILE A 290 -10.05 -0.63 0.32
C ILE A 290 -8.78 -0.22 -0.41
N ASN A 291 -7.69 -0.04 0.32
CA ASN A 291 -6.40 0.31 -0.26
C ASN A 291 -5.57 -0.97 -0.47
N MET A 292 -5.24 -1.31 -1.72
CA MET A 292 -4.49 -2.50 -2.11
C MET A 292 -3.14 -2.13 -2.74
N PRO A 293 -2.14 -1.71 -1.93
CA PRO A 293 -0.83 -1.35 -2.43
C PRO A 293 -0.01 -2.59 -2.81
N ILE A 294 0.89 -2.47 -3.78
CA ILE A 294 2.02 -3.41 -3.96
C ILE A 294 3.24 -2.91 -3.16
N VAL A 295 4.20 -3.79 -2.86
CA VAL A 295 5.48 -3.39 -2.26
C VAL A 295 6.58 -3.24 -3.30
N LYS A 296 7.13 -2.02 -3.41
CA LYS A 296 8.20 -1.72 -4.37
C LYS A 296 9.12 -0.61 -3.87
N ALA A 297 10.43 -0.85 -3.87
CA ALA A 297 11.40 0.21 -3.66
C ALA A 297 11.50 1.12 -4.90
N HIS A 298 11.81 2.40 -4.71
CA HIS A 298 12.24 3.27 -5.81
C HIS A 298 13.76 3.50 -5.69
N LYS A 299 14.48 3.48 -6.81
CA LYS A 299 15.90 3.88 -6.86
C LYS A 299 16.01 5.33 -7.36
N PRO A 300 17.07 6.08 -6.97
CA PRO A 300 17.18 7.48 -7.36
C PRO A 300 17.34 7.58 -8.87
N GLY A 301 16.67 8.56 -9.48
CA GLY A 301 16.83 8.86 -10.91
C GLY A 301 18.19 9.49 -11.26
N LYS A 302 19.04 9.82 -10.26
CA LYS A 302 20.36 10.43 -10.46
C LYS A 302 21.50 9.47 -10.11
N PRO A 303 22.58 9.41 -10.91
CA PRO A 303 23.72 8.55 -10.64
C PRO A 303 24.53 9.11 -9.46
N ASN A 304 24.12 8.80 -8.23
CA ASN A 304 24.91 9.10 -7.05
C ASN A 304 25.11 7.81 -6.24
N PRO A 305 26.35 7.39 -5.93
CA PRO A 305 26.67 6.10 -5.29
C PRO A 305 26.26 5.98 -3.81
N SER A 306 25.34 6.82 -3.30
CA SER A 306 24.90 6.80 -1.89
C SER A 306 23.38 6.85 -1.77
N GLY A 307 22.78 5.68 -1.50
CA GLY A 307 21.62 5.54 -0.61
C GLY A 307 20.24 5.87 -1.17
N ILE A 308 19.29 4.99 -0.85
CA ILE A 308 17.82 5.14 -0.76
C ILE A 308 17.19 6.28 -1.58
N ALA A 309 16.47 5.92 -2.64
CA ALA A 309 15.36 6.73 -3.13
C ALA A 309 14.04 6.21 -2.57
N ILE A 310 13.01 7.04 -2.70
CA ILE A 310 11.66 6.93 -2.14
C ILE A 310 11.40 5.56 -1.48
N PRO A 311 11.35 5.50 -0.14
CA PRO A 311 11.68 4.29 0.63
C PRO A 311 10.81 3.07 0.28
N ALA A 312 9.55 3.27 -0.12
CA ALA A 312 8.73 2.26 -0.81
C ALA A 312 7.46 2.89 -1.40
N SER A 313 6.94 2.30 -2.49
CA SER A 313 5.50 2.25 -2.72
C SER A 313 4.93 1.21 -1.75
N ILE A 314 4.02 1.66 -0.89
CA ILE A 314 3.22 0.88 0.06
C ILE A 314 1.91 1.66 0.31
N GLY A 315 1.14 1.34 1.36
CA GLY A 315 -0.19 1.90 1.66
C GLY A 315 -0.35 3.39 1.38
N MET A 316 0.43 4.26 2.02
CA MET A 316 0.23 5.72 1.88
C MET A 316 0.49 6.23 0.45
N LYS A 317 1.56 5.76 -0.20
CA LYS A 317 1.91 6.22 -1.56
C LYS A 317 0.93 5.73 -2.62
N ASN A 318 0.22 4.62 -2.38
CA ASN A 318 -0.74 4.08 -3.36
C ASN A 318 -1.89 5.06 -3.68
N HIS A 319 -2.24 5.96 -2.74
CA HIS A 319 -3.22 7.01 -2.99
C HIS A 319 -2.77 8.13 -3.94
N TYR A 320 -1.50 8.15 -4.37
CA TYR A 320 -1.14 8.94 -5.56
C TYR A 320 -1.88 8.47 -6.82
N GLY A 321 -2.27 7.19 -6.88
CA GLY A 321 -3.20 6.70 -7.90
C GLY A 321 -4.66 7.10 -7.67
N SER A 322 -4.96 7.97 -6.71
CA SER A 322 -6.31 8.52 -6.47
C SER A 322 -6.44 9.98 -6.87
N ILE A 323 -5.33 10.68 -7.19
CA ILE A 323 -5.33 12.09 -7.55
C ILE A 323 -5.13 12.29 -9.04
N ASN A 324 -5.65 13.40 -9.54
CA ASN A 324 -5.59 13.76 -10.95
C ASN A 324 -4.16 13.89 -11.50
N TYR A 325 -3.18 14.35 -10.72
CA TYR A 325 -1.79 14.47 -11.17
C TYR A 325 -0.75 14.33 -10.05
N VAL A 326 0.33 13.61 -10.35
CA VAL A 326 1.47 13.37 -9.44
C VAL A 326 2.77 13.99 -9.97
N TYR A 327 2.93 14.02 -11.29
CA TYR A 327 4.15 14.42 -11.98
C TYR A 327 4.19 15.92 -12.29
N ALA A 328 5.38 16.42 -12.61
CA ALA A 328 5.58 17.81 -12.98
C ALA A 328 4.93 18.14 -14.34
N SER A 329 4.46 19.36 -14.48
CA SER A 329 4.02 19.98 -15.74
C SER A 329 4.56 21.41 -15.83
N SER A 330 4.28 22.13 -16.92
CA SER A 330 4.71 23.53 -17.10
C SER A 330 4.28 24.47 -15.97
N ASP A 331 3.21 24.12 -15.26
CA ASP A 331 2.56 24.89 -14.20
C ASP A 331 2.61 24.21 -12.82
N ARG A 332 3.28 23.05 -12.67
CA ARG A 332 3.19 22.23 -11.44
C ARG A 332 4.48 21.48 -11.14
N VAL A 333 4.83 21.39 -9.85
CA VAL A 333 5.92 20.54 -9.35
C VAL A 333 5.48 19.08 -9.18
N SER A 334 6.45 18.17 -9.30
CA SER A 334 6.23 16.74 -9.08
C SER A 334 6.15 16.44 -7.58
N LEU A 335 5.13 15.70 -7.14
CA LEU A 335 5.02 15.26 -5.75
C LEU A 335 6.13 14.27 -5.36
N HIS A 336 6.83 13.67 -6.35
CA HIS A 336 7.99 12.82 -6.09
C HIS A 336 9.19 13.61 -5.53
N GLU A 337 9.33 14.90 -5.86
CA GLU A 337 10.44 15.75 -5.38
C GLU A 337 10.40 15.98 -3.86
N TYR A 338 9.25 15.73 -3.23
CA TYR A 338 9.04 15.83 -1.78
C TYR A 338 9.33 14.52 -1.04
N MET A 339 9.55 13.42 -1.77
CA MET A 339 9.74 12.08 -1.20
C MET A 339 11.18 11.57 -1.37
N GLU A 340 11.97 12.20 -2.23
CA GLU A 340 13.33 11.80 -2.54
C GLU A 340 14.31 12.26 -1.45
N ILE A 341 14.54 11.40 -0.47
CA ILE A 341 15.43 11.63 0.68
C ILE A 341 16.85 12.09 0.26
N ASN A 342 17.36 11.57 -0.86
CA ASN A 342 18.71 11.85 -1.36
C ASN A 342 18.71 12.59 -2.71
N GLY A 343 17.95 13.67 -2.84
CA GLY A 343 18.02 14.52 -4.03
C GLY A 343 16.76 15.27 -4.42
N GLY A 344 15.67 15.09 -3.66
CA GLY A 344 14.43 15.84 -3.84
C GLY A 344 14.63 17.30 -3.47
N VAL A 345 14.29 18.20 -4.39
CA VAL A 345 14.44 19.65 -4.22
C VAL A 345 13.61 20.16 -3.03
N TYR A 346 12.47 19.52 -2.77
CA TYR A 346 11.51 19.89 -1.74
C TYR A 346 11.36 18.84 -0.63
N TYR A 347 12.34 17.94 -0.49
CA TYR A 347 12.31 16.96 0.59
C TYR A 347 12.62 17.62 1.95
N THR A 348 11.80 17.32 2.96
CA THR A 348 12.15 17.55 4.38
C THR A 348 11.81 16.34 5.23
N SER A 349 12.39 16.29 6.43
CA SER A 349 12.00 15.32 7.46
C SER A 349 10.64 15.61 8.11
N THR A 350 10.05 16.80 7.88
CA THR A 350 8.86 17.28 8.59
C THR A 350 7.60 17.35 7.72
N TYR A 351 7.72 17.26 6.40
CA TYR A 351 6.59 17.34 5.49
C TYR A 351 6.71 16.33 4.33
N ASN A 352 5.59 15.70 3.99
CA ASN A 352 5.46 14.85 2.80
C ASN A 352 4.00 14.92 2.29
N PRO A 353 3.75 15.25 1.01
CA PRO A 353 2.40 15.41 0.47
C PRO A 353 1.56 14.13 0.50
N VAL A 354 2.16 12.94 0.63
CA VAL A 354 1.37 11.72 0.91
C VAL A 354 0.54 11.85 2.18
N VAL A 355 1.02 12.60 3.18
CA VAL A 355 0.33 12.77 4.46
C VAL A 355 -0.98 13.54 4.26
N ASP A 356 -0.97 14.61 3.47
CA ASP A 356 -2.16 15.41 3.20
C ASP A 356 -3.20 14.59 2.41
N VAL A 357 -2.77 13.85 1.39
CA VAL A 357 -3.65 12.95 0.63
C VAL A 357 -4.29 11.89 1.54
N ASN A 358 -3.51 11.26 2.42
CA ASN A 358 -4.02 10.19 3.31
C ASN A 358 -4.84 10.73 4.48
N LYS A 359 -4.65 11.98 4.91
CA LYS A 359 -5.46 12.63 5.95
C LYS A 359 -6.79 13.14 5.41
N HIS A 360 -6.94 13.27 4.11
CA HIS A 360 -8.16 13.77 3.49
C HIS A 360 -9.38 12.88 3.90
N PRO A 361 -10.51 13.46 4.34
CA PRO A 361 -11.64 12.70 4.90
C PRO A 361 -12.16 11.58 4.00
N VAL A 362 -12.30 11.84 2.69
CA VAL A 362 -12.79 10.80 1.74
C VAL A 362 -11.83 9.62 1.55
N ILE A 363 -10.57 9.73 2.00
CA ILE A 363 -9.62 8.63 2.07
C ILE A 363 -9.65 8.03 3.48
N LYS A 364 -9.31 8.84 4.48
CA LYS A 364 -9.11 8.40 5.87
C LYS A 364 -10.37 7.77 6.45
N ASP A 365 -11.51 8.45 6.32
CA ASP A 365 -12.73 8.09 7.04
C ASP A 365 -13.53 7.01 6.28
N LYS A 366 -13.23 6.82 4.98
CA LYS A 366 -13.85 5.78 4.15
C LYS A 366 -13.04 4.47 4.09
N THR A 367 -11.76 4.48 4.48
CA THR A 367 -10.90 3.30 4.38
C THR A 367 -11.30 2.23 5.41
N ALA A 368 -11.91 1.14 4.94
CA ALA A 368 -12.28 0.00 5.77
C ALA A 368 -11.09 -0.96 5.99
N LEU A 369 -10.19 -1.07 5.01
CA LEU A 369 -9.08 -2.01 5.02
C LEU A 369 -7.90 -1.50 4.18
N ILE A 370 -6.68 -1.69 4.69
CA ILE A 370 -5.45 -1.65 3.90
C ILE A 370 -4.96 -3.09 3.74
N LEU A 371 -4.98 -3.59 2.50
CA LEU A 371 -4.62 -4.96 2.15
C LEU A 371 -3.39 -4.94 1.25
N ALA A 372 -2.19 -4.99 1.83
CA ALA A 372 -0.96 -4.90 1.07
C ALA A 372 -0.64 -6.21 0.33
N ASP A 373 -0.48 -6.12 -0.99
CA ASP A 373 0.06 -7.18 -1.84
C ASP A 373 1.58 -7.26 -1.65
N CYS A 374 1.98 -8.25 -0.87
CA CYS A 374 3.37 -8.58 -0.56
C CYS A 374 3.79 -9.93 -1.16
N LEU A 375 3.00 -10.52 -2.06
CA LEU A 375 3.32 -11.83 -2.68
C LEU A 375 4.64 -11.74 -3.44
N TYR A 376 4.85 -10.60 -4.07
CA TYR A 376 6.04 -10.27 -4.81
C TYR A 376 6.53 -8.86 -4.44
N GLY A 377 7.82 -8.60 -4.60
CA GLY A 377 8.41 -7.27 -4.40
C GLY A 377 9.47 -6.93 -5.44
N SER A 378 9.67 -5.63 -5.68
CA SER A 378 10.76 -5.12 -6.53
C SER A 378 11.69 -4.19 -5.77
N THR A 379 12.98 -4.24 -6.11
CA THR A 379 14.06 -3.46 -5.46
C THR A 379 14.40 -2.16 -6.19
N GLY A 380 13.67 -1.76 -7.24
CA GLY A 380 13.94 -0.53 -7.97
C GLY A 380 12.76 0.09 -8.71
N SER A 381 12.98 1.32 -9.25
CA SER A 381 11.96 2.10 -9.98
C SER A 381 11.48 1.37 -11.24
N SER A 382 12.39 0.70 -11.94
CA SER A 382 12.18 -0.04 -13.19
C SER A 382 13.13 -1.25 -13.36
N ASP A 383 13.82 -1.67 -12.27
CA ASP A 383 14.86 -2.71 -12.32
C ASP A 383 14.33 -4.15 -12.14
N ASN A 384 15.11 -5.09 -12.71
CA ASN A 384 14.86 -6.52 -12.87
C ASN A 384 14.68 -7.39 -11.61
N ALA A 385 14.03 -8.54 -11.87
CA ALA A 385 13.67 -9.69 -11.03
C ALA A 385 12.89 -9.34 -9.75
N ILE A 386 11.60 -9.64 -9.80
CA ILE A 386 10.76 -9.83 -8.63
C ILE A 386 11.45 -10.86 -7.70
N LYS A 387 11.43 -10.58 -6.41
CA LYS A 387 11.88 -11.53 -5.39
C LYS A 387 10.71 -11.95 -4.53
N THR A 388 10.64 -13.24 -4.23
CA THR A 388 9.94 -13.74 -3.05
C THR A 388 10.67 -13.24 -1.80
N TRP A 389 9.92 -12.86 -0.77
CA TRP A 389 10.52 -12.39 0.47
C TRP A 389 11.17 -13.57 1.21
N TYR A 390 12.49 -13.48 1.37
CA TYR A 390 13.24 -14.21 2.39
C TYR A 390 13.34 -13.28 3.59
N ILE A 391 12.77 -13.67 4.74
CA ILE A 391 12.95 -12.94 6.00
C ILE A 391 14.29 -13.38 6.61
#